data_AF-A2ESX3-F1
#
_entry.id   AF-A2ESX3-F1
#
_cell.length_a   1.000
_cell.length_b   1.000
_cell.length_c   1.000
_cell.angle_alpha   90.00
_cell.angle_beta   90.00
_cell.angle_gamma   90.00
#
_symmetry.space_group_name_H-M   'P 1'
#
loop_
_entity.id
_entity.type
_entity.pdbx_description
1 polymer ?
#
loop_
_entity_poly.entity_id
_entity_poly.type
_entity_poly.pdbx_seq_one_letter_code
_entity_poly.pdbx_strand_id
1 'polypeptide(L)'
;MKPNSGESPPIPQLNIKKKKTPSSIDYYIAEFEANGTLPPPWMKNEILQTLTRRRIDASNDARYLEAAKFHDTYKKLRNAFLNEKTAQTKIITTTRNPDGNISEIQSKKQALDRQYKIKREKLEAKKEKVLQKTAEKHWKEIQEFKVWWAKPESLIHFAKPSNQLQNLRVRERKQAIICDYEGASKTKKIADELEKKETKTAQENARRSMKIQYNQIVSRHNLEIEGIEHHYSRKLIELDKSYREGVERLELSLRWQKVELEEQNRKINYISTYTNATVLYPSIFDEESDVALTPRTSAKVHSHRTKTRSDLLQLQGIELSD
;
A
#
# COMPACT_ATOMS: atom_id res chain seq x y z
N MET A 1 -22.96 56.69 -52.60
CA MET A 1 -22.31 57.07 -51.32
C MET A 1 -21.00 56.29 -51.21
N LYS A 2 -19.99 56.94 -50.61
CA LYS A 2 -18.54 56.74 -50.82
C LYS A 2 -18.00 55.36 -50.42
N PRO A 3 -16.91 54.87 -51.05
CA PRO A 3 -16.19 53.69 -50.59
C PRO A 3 -15.48 53.99 -49.27
N ASN A 4 -15.68 53.13 -48.28
CA ASN A 4 -15.11 53.25 -46.94
C ASN A 4 -13.64 52.80 -46.98
N SER A 5 -12.74 53.78 -46.88
CA SER A 5 -11.29 53.62 -46.80
C SER A 5 -10.91 52.83 -45.56
N GLY A 6 -10.06 51.81 -45.76
CA GLY A 6 -9.49 51.03 -44.68
C GLY A 6 -8.52 51.84 -43.83
N GLU A 7 -8.73 51.77 -42.52
CA GLU A 7 -7.70 52.05 -41.52
C GLU A 7 -7.38 50.73 -40.81
N SER A 8 -6.21 50.16 -41.15
CA SER A 8 -5.65 49.06 -40.39
C SER A 8 -5.18 49.59 -39.03
N PRO A 9 -5.46 48.88 -37.91
CA PRO A 9 -4.98 49.29 -36.61
C PRO A 9 -3.44 49.34 -36.58
N PRO A 10 -2.84 50.33 -35.89
CA PRO A 10 -1.39 50.48 -35.84
C PRO A 10 -0.79 49.25 -35.17
N ILE A 11 0.09 48.56 -35.91
CA ILE A 11 0.90 47.46 -35.41
C ILE A 11 1.67 47.97 -34.19
N PRO A 12 1.55 47.33 -33.00
CA PRO A 12 2.37 47.69 -31.86
C PRO A 12 3.84 47.54 -32.25
N GLN A 13 4.58 48.65 -32.25
CA GLN A 13 6.03 48.59 -32.39
C GLN A 13 6.57 47.86 -31.16
N LEU A 14 6.84 46.56 -31.33
CA LEU A 14 7.63 45.79 -30.40
C LEU A 14 8.98 46.50 -30.29
N ASN A 15 9.16 47.18 -29.17
CA ASN A 15 10.41 47.81 -28.79
C ASN A 15 11.42 46.69 -28.50
N ILE A 16 12.02 46.17 -29.58
CA ILE A 16 13.10 45.19 -29.51
C ILE A 16 14.30 45.94 -28.92
N LYS A 17 14.42 45.90 -27.59
CA LYS A 17 15.69 46.17 -26.92
C LYS A 17 16.71 45.27 -27.60
N LYS A 18 17.65 45.87 -28.33
CA LYS A 18 18.80 45.18 -28.93
C LYS A 18 19.46 44.35 -27.83
N LYS A 19 19.21 43.03 -27.82
CA LYS A 19 19.96 42.09 -26.99
C LYS A 19 21.41 42.23 -27.42
N LYS A 20 22.26 42.75 -26.54
CA LYS A 20 23.72 42.69 -26.70
C LYS A 20 24.06 41.22 -26.95
N THR A 21 24.75 40.96 -28.04
CA THR A 21 25.25 39.62 -28.37
C THR A 21 26.10 39.13 -27.19
N PRO A 22 25.74 38.00 -26.55
CA PRO A 22 26.38 37.53 -25.32
C PRO A 22 27.72 36.82 -25.58
N SER A 23 28.48 37.26 -26.59
CA SER A 23 29.70 36.57 -27.02
C SER A 23 30.93 36.88 -26.15
N SER A 24 30.79 37.75 -25.14
CA SER A 24 31.91 38.12 -24.28
C SER A 24 31.89 37.30 -23.00
N ILE A 25 32.93 36.50 -22.79
CA ILE A 25 33.21 35.76 -21.55
C ILE A 25 33.11 36.67 -20.31
N ASP A 26 33.42 37.96 -20.47
CA ASP A 26 33.38 38.96 -19.41
C ASP A 26 31.97 39.32 -18.96
N TYR A 27 30.99 39.23 -19.87
CA TYR A 27 29.58 39.42 -19.53
C TYR A 27 29.15 38.37 -18.51
N TYR A 28 29.49 37.09 -18.77
CA TYR A 28 29.13 35.98 -17.90
C TYR A 28 29.81 36.04 -16.54
N ILE A 29 31.06 36.52 -16.47
CA ILE A 29 31.75 36.75 -15.20
C ILE A 29 31.05 37.85 -14.39
N ALA A 30 30.73 38.97 -15.04
CA ALA A 30 30.05 40.10 -14.38
C ALA A 30 28.61 39.76 -13.95
N GLU A 31 27.89 39.00 -14.77
CA GLU A 31 26.54 38.53 -14.47
C GLU A 31 26.54 37.54 -13.30
N PHE A 32 27.53 36.65 -13.23
CA PHE A 32 27.71 35.76 -12.08
C PHE A 32 28.03 36.53 -10.80
N GLU A 33 28.86 37.57 -10.87
CA GLU A 33 29.17 38.42 -9.71
C GLU A 33 27.97 39.25 -9.24
N ALA A 34 27.13 39.72 -10.17
CA ALA A 34 25.97 40.55 -9.86
C ALA A 34 24.76 39.73 -9.38
N ASN A 35 24.44 38.63 -10.07
CA ASN A 35 23.18 37.90 -9.91
C ASN A 35 23.36 36.47 -9.39
N GLY A 36 24.59 35.96 -9.32
CA GLY A 36 24.86 34.56 -8.98
C GLY A 36 24.36 33.55 -10.03
N THR A 37 23.95 34.02 -11.21
CA THR A 37 23.45 33.16 -12.30
C THR A 37 24.62 32.39 -12.91
N LEU A 38 24.50 31.07 -12.95
CA LEU A 38 25.54 30.22 -13.51
C LEU A 38 25.68 30.44 -15.02
N PRO A 39 26.91 30.52 -15.52
CA PRO A 39 27.12 30.58 -16.96
C PRO A 39 26.84 29.23 -17.63
N PRO A 40 26.64 29.23 -18.95
CA PRO A 40 26.35 28.01 -19.69
C PRO A 40 27.44 26.93 -19.51
N PRO A 41 27.08 25.64 -19.39
CA PRO A 41 28.02 24.56 -19.09
C PRO A 41 29.19 24.45 -20.08
N TRP A 42 28.95 24.74 -21.36
CA TRP A 42 29.99 24.68 -22.41
C TRP A 42 31.05 25.78 -22.29
N MET A 43 30.72 26.92 -21.67
CA MET A 43 31.67 28.04 -21.45
C MET A 43 32.43 27.91 -20.13
N LYS A 44 32.11 26.91 -19.30
CA LYS A 44 32.71 26.72 -17.97
C LYS A 44 34.23 26.75 -18.01
N ASN A 45 34.84 25.93 -18.88
CA ASN A 45 36.30 25.81 -18.94
C ASN A 45 36.94 27.11 -19.42
N GLU A 46 36.33 27.79 -20.39
CA GLU A 46 36.83 29.06 -20.91
C GLU A 46 36.77 30.16 -19.85
N ILE A 47 35.66 30.28 -19.12
CA ILE A 47 35.48 31.25 -18.03
C ILE A 47 36.45 30.98 -16.87
N LEU A 48 36.61 29.71 -16.47
CA LEU A 48 37.56 29.34 -15.43
C LEU A 48 39.01 29.65 -15.85
N GLN A 49 39.35 29.41 -17.13
CA GLN A 49 40.66 29.76 -17.68
C GLN A 49 40.88 31.28 -17.69
N THR A 50 39.90 32.07 -18.13
CA THR A 50 40.05 33.54 -18.17
C THR A 50 40.19 34.14 -16.77
N LEU A 51 39.39 33.68 -15.80
CA LEU A 51 39.55 34.07 -14.38
C LEU A 51 40.93 33.71 -13.84
N THR A 52 41.41 32.50 -14.16
CA THR A 52 42.74 32.04 -13.73
C THR A 52 43.85 32.90 -14.34
N ARG A 53 43.74 33.26 -15.63
CA ARG A 53 44.67 34.15 -16.32
C ARG A 53 44.69 35.54 -15.68
N ARG A 54 43.53 36.15 -15.48
CA ARG A 54 43.39 37.49 -14.86
C ARG A 54 43.97 37.52 -13.45
N ARG A 55 43.74 36.47 -12.67
CA ARG A 55 44.33 36.32 -11.34
C ARG A 55 45.86 36.34 -11.38
N ILE A 56 46.45 35.58 -12.31
CA ILE A 56 47.91 35.48 -12.45
C ILE A 56 48.51 36.80 -12.94
N ASP A 57 47.86 37.47 -13.88
CA ASP A 57 48.29 38.78 -14.37
C ASP A 57 48.21 39.84 -13.28
N ALA A 58 47.10 39.91 -12.53
CA ALA A 58 46.97 40.81 -11.37
C ALA A 58 48.01 40.51 -10.27
N SER A 59 48.35 39.23 -10.06
CA SER A 59 49.42 38.84 -9.12
C SER A 59 50.80 39.30 -9.57
N ASN A 60 51.09 39.21 -10.88
CA ASN A 60 52.36 39.66 -11.46
C ASN A 60 52.51 41.17 -11.39
N ASP A 61 51.41 41.90 -11.56
CA ASP A 61 51.35 43.37 -11.50
C ASP A 61 51.26 43.93 -10.06
N ALA A 62 51.45 43.08 -9.04
CA ALA A 62 51.32 43.40 -7.62
C ALA A 62 49.94 43.94 -7.18
N ARG A 63 48.88 43.68 -7.96
CA ARG A 63 47.49 44.04 -7.63
C ARG A 63 46.81 42.91 -6.84
N TYR A 64 47.26 42.69 -5.62
CA TYR A 64 46.84 41.54 -4.80
C TYR A 64 45.34 41.53 -4.47
N LEU A 65 44.72 42.71 -4.26
CA LEU A 65 43.30 42.81 -3.96
C LEU A 65 42.42 42.36 -5.15
N GLU A 66 42.84 42.67 -6.38
CA GLU A 66 42.14 42.21 -7.59
C GLU A 66 42.35 40.71 -7.81
N ALA A 67 43.56 40.21 -7.58
CA ALA A 67 43.86 38.78 -7.64
C ALA A 67 43.02 37.97 -6.64
N ALA A 68 42.82 38.48 -5.42
CA ALA A 68 41.96 37.87 -4.41
C ALA A 68 40.49 37.81 -4.87
N LYS A 69 39.96 38.90 -5.45
CA LYS A 69 38.60 38.92 -6.01
C LYS A 69 38.41 37.86 -7.09
N PHE A 70 39.33 37.77 -8.06
CA PHE A 70 39.26 36.75 -9.12
C PHE A 70 39.38 35.31 -8.58
N HIS A 71 40.13 35.12 -7.50
CA HIS A 71 40.23 33.82 -6.85
C HIS A 71 38.94 33.42 -6.14
N ASP A 72 38.30 34.35 -5.44
CA ASP A 72 37.03 34.12 -4.76
C ASP A 72 35.91 33.82 -5.74
N THR A 73 35.85 34.57 -6.85
CA THR A 73 34.85 34.35 -7.90
C THR A 73 35.06 33.01 -8.61
N TYR A 74 36.32 32.65 -8.90
CA TYR A 74 36.68 31.32 -9.38
C TYR A 74 36.23 30.21 -8.42
N LYS A 75 36.47 30.35 -7.11
CA LYS A 75 36.10 29.35 -6.11
C LYS A 75 34.58 29.22 -5.98
N LYS A 76 33.85 30.34 -5.94
CA LYS A 76 32.39 30.37 -5.92
C LYS A 76 31.79 29.71 -7.16
N LEU A 77 32.30 30.04 -8.35
CA LEU A 77 31.83 29.51 -9.62
C LEU A 77 32.12 28.01 -9.75
N ARG A 78 33.32 27.55 -9.36
CA ARG A 78 33.68 26.13 -9.30
C ARG A 78 32.75 25.35 -8.37
N ASN A 79 32.48 25.88 -7.18
CA ASN A 79 31.58 25.24 -6.21
C ASN A 79 30.13 25.21 -6.72
N ALA A 80 29.66 26.26 -7.37
CA ALA A 80 28.32 26.31 -7.96
C ALA A 80 28.14 25.21 -9.02
N PHE A 81 29.11 25.05 -9.93
CA PHE A 81 29.07 23.98 -10.94
C PHE A 81 29.18 22.57 -10.33
N LEU A 82 29.93 22.40 -9.24
CA LEU A 82 30.02 21.12 -8.54
C LEU A 82 28.68 20.76 -7.87
N ASN A 83 28.06 21.74 -7.21
CA ASN A 83 26.76 21.57 -6.57
C ASN A 83 25.67 21.22 -7.60
N GLU A 84 25.66 21.85 -8.77
CA GLU A 84 24.75 21.52 -9.86
C GLU A 84 24.93 20.08 -10.36
N LYS A 85 26.18 19.62 -10.59
CA LYS A 85 26.48 18.23 -10.98
C LYS A 85 26.02 17.23 -9.92
N THR A 86 26.24 17.53 -8.63
CA THR A 86 25.76 16.68 -7.53
C THR A 86 24.22 16.67 -7.43
N ALA A 87 23.56 17.78 -7.73
CA ALA A 87 22.10 17.84 -7.76
C ALA A 87 21.54 17.01 -8.91
N GLN A 88 22.12 17.12 -10.11
CA GLN A 88 21.71 16.33 -11.28
C GLN A 88 21.92 14.83 -11.08
N THR A 89 23.08 14.42 -10.55
CA THR A 89 23.35 13.00 -10.24
C THR A 89 22.42 12.45 -9.17
N LYS A 90 22.13 13.21 -8.10
CA LYS A 90 21.12 12.84 -7.09
C LYS A 90 19.73 12.67 -7.68
N ILE A 91 19.33 13.55 -8.61
CA ILE A 91 18.03 13.43 -9.30
C ILE A 91 17.99 12.11 -10.09
N ILE A 92 19.03 11.78 -10.86
CA ILE A 92 19.12 10.55 -11.67
C ILE A 92 19.16 9.27 -10.81
N THR A 93 19.86 9.28 -9.68
CA THR A 93 19.88 8.12 -8.78
C THR A 93 18.57 7.92 -8.03
N THR A 94 17.88 9.02 -7.70
CA THR A 94 16.58 8.96 -7.00
C THR A 94 15.47 8.46 -7.93
N THR A 95 15.52 8.82 -9.22
CA THR A 95 14.55 8.34 -10.22
C THR A 95 14.75 6.91 -10.69
N ARG A 96 15.82 6.22 -10.27
CA ARG A 96 16.07 4.81 -10.63
C ARG A 96 15.38 3.79 -9.71
N ASN A 97 14.83 4.22 -8.56
CA ASN A 97 14.17 3.35 -7.58
C ASN A 97 12.62 3.35 -7.51
N PRO A 98 11.84 4.14 -8.28
CA PRO A 98 10.38 4.12 -8.12
C PRO A 98 9.74 2.82 -8.65
N ASP A 99 10.34 2.18 -9.65
CA ASP A 99 9.90 0.88 -10.17
C ASP A 99 10.07 -0.25 -9.15
N GLY A 100 11.12 -0.20 -8.33
CA GLY A 100 11.36 -1.15 -7.24
C GLY A 100 10.26 -1.07 -6.18
N ASN A 101 9.86 0.13 -5.81
CA ASN A 101 8.79 0.35 -4.82
C ASN A 101 7.41 -0.05 -5.36
N ILE A 102 7.12 0.23 -6.63
CA ILE A 102 5.87 -0.23 -7.29
C ILE A 102 5.82 -1.76 -7.30
N SER A 103 6.94 -2.42 -7.67
CA SER A 103 7.05 -3.87 -7.65
C SER A 103 6.86 -4.43 -6.24
N GLU A 104 7.42 -3.77 -5.22
CA GLU A 104 7.24 -4.17 -3.82
C GLU A 104 5.78 -4.07 -3.37
N ILE A 105 5.09 -2.97 -3.70
CA ILE A 105 3.66 -2.82 -3.38
C ILE A 105 2.81 -3.87 -4.10
N GLN A 106 3.12 -4.17 -5.36
CA GLN A 106 2.45 -5.24 -6.12
C GLN A 106 2.69 -6.62 -5.49
N SER A 107 3.93 -6.90 -5.07
CA SER A 107 4.28 -8.12 -4.35
C SER A 107 3.53 -8.24 -3.02
N LYS A 108 3.43 -7.14 -2.26
CA LYS A 108 2.62 -7.05 -1.03
C LYS A 108 1.14 -7.32 -1.31
N LYS A 109 0.57 -6.78 -2.39
CA LYS A 109 -0.81 -7.05 -2.80
C LYS A 109 -1.02 -8.54 -3.13
N GLN A 110 -0.13 -9.14 -3.93
CA GLN A 110 -0.20 -10.58 -4.23
C GLN A 110 -0.06 -11.45 -2.98
N ALA A 111 0.81 -11.08 -2.04
CA ALA A 111 0.96 -11.79 -0.78
C ALA A 111 -0.31 -11.70 0.07
N LEU A 112 -0.95 -10.51 0.11
CA LEU A 112 -2.21 -10.29 0.80
C LEU A 112 -3.34 -11.13 0.19
N ASP A 113 -3.44 -11.20 -1.14
CA ASP A 113 -4.40 -12.05 -1.86
C ASP A 113 -4.22 -13.54 -1.51
N ARG A 114 -2.98 -14.02 -1.50
CA ARG A 114 -2.66 -15.41 -1.11
C ARG A 114 -3.06 -15.68 0.34
N GLN A 115 -2.72 -14.78 1.25
CA GLN A 115 -3.08 -14.93 2.66
C GLN A 115 -4.59 -14.93 2.87
N TYR A 116 -5.32 -14.08 2.15
CA TYR A 116 -6.78 -14.04 2.19
C TYR A 116 -7.39 -15.36 1.71
N LYS A 117 -6.96 -15.89 0.56
CA LYS A 117 -7.43 -17.19 0.05
C LYS A 117 -7.20 -18.31 1.07
N ILE A 118 -5.99 -18.41 1.62
CA ILE A 118 -5.66 -19.42 2.63
C ILE A 118 -6.52 -19.27 3.89
N LYS A 119 -6.74 -18.03 4.36
CA LYS A 119 -7.59 -17.78 5.54
C LYS A 119 -9.04 -18.15 5.28
N ARG A 120 -9.56 -17.83 4.10
CA ARG A 120 -10.92 -18.16 3.68
C ARG A 120 -11.14 -19.67 3.59
N GLU A 121 -10.26 -20.38 2.88
CA GLU A 121 -10.31 -21.85 2.79
C GLU A 121 -10.24 -22.50 4.18
N LYS A 122 -9.37 -22.00 5.06
CA LYS A 122 -9.29 -22.48 6.45
C LYS A 122 -10.58 -22.26 7.23
N LEU A 123 -11.27 -21.13 7.03
CA LEU A 123 -12.55 -20.86 7.68
C LEU A 123 -13.66 -21.76 7.14
N GLU A 124 -13.73 -21.95 5.82
CA GLU A 124 -14.70 -22.83 5.15
C GLU A 124 -14.49 -24.28 5.59
N ALA A 125 -13.24 -24.78 5.59
CA ALA A 125 -12.92 -26.12 6.08
C ALA A 125 -13.24 -26.30 7.58
N LYS A 126 -13.08 -25.24 8.40
CA LYS A 126 -13.50 -25.28 9.80
C LYS A 126 -15.02 -25.32 9.94
N LYS A 127 -15.76 -24.53 9.14
CA LYS A 127 -17.24 -24.56 9.11
C LYS A 127 -17.73 -25.96 8.79
N GLU A 128 -17.19 -26.56 7.74
CA GLU A 128 -17.56 -27.90 7.29
C GLU A 128 -17.32 -28.97 8.36
N LYS A 129 -16.14 -28.96 8.99
CA LYS A 129 -15.83 -29.89 10.09
C LYS A 129 -16.78 -29.74 11.29
N VAL A 130 -17.21 -28.51 11.60
CA VAL A 130 -18.17 -28.27 12.68
C VAL A 130 -19.55 -28.78 12.28
N LEU A 131 -20.01 -28.49 11.06
CA LEU A 131 -21.29 -28.99 10.55
C LEU A 131 -21.36 -30.51 10.53
N GLN A 132 -20.30 -31.19 10.07
CA GLN A 132 -20.23 -32.66 10.08
C GLN A 132 -20.35 -33.23 11.49
N LYS A 133 -19.60 -32.69 12.45
CA LYS A 133 -19.69 -33.11 13.86
C LYS A 133 -21.07 -32.86 14.45
N THR A 134 -21.69 -31.74 14.12
CA THR A 134 -23.05 -31.41 14.57
C THR A 134 -24.07 -32.36 13.94
N ALA A 135 -23.95 -32.68 12.66
CA ALA A 135 -24.81 -33.65 11.97
C ALA A 135 -24.69 -35.07 12.57
N GLU A 136 -23.48 -35.51 12.91
CA GLU A 136 -23.27 -36.79 13.60
C GLU A 136 -23.96 -36.82 14.98
N LYS A 137 -23.88 -35.71 15.73
CA LYS A 137 -24.58 -35.58 17.02
C LYS A 137 -26.10 -35.62 16.84
N HIS A 138 -26.62 -34.86 15.87
CA HIS A 138 -28.05 -34.82 15.56
C HIS A 138 -28.56 -36.21 15.18
N TRP A 139 -27.80 -36.93 14.36
CA TRP A 139 -28.13 -38.30 13.99
C TRP A 139 -28.17 -39.24 15.21
N LYS A 140 -27.15 -39.20 16.07
CA LYS A 140 -27.11 -40.01 17.30
C LYS A 140 -28.31 -39.72 18.20
N GLU A 141 -28.64 -38.45 18.40
CA GLU A 141 -29.78 -38.05 19.20
C GLU A 141 -31.11 -38.57 18.62
N ILE A 142 -31.27 -38.56 17.30
CA ILE A 142 -32.46 -39.15 16.64
C ILE A 142 -32.49 -40.68 16.86
N GLN A 143 -31.34 -41.36 16.82
CA GLN A 143 -31.30 -42.80 17.11
C GLN A 143 -31.66 -43.10 18.56
N GLU A 144 -31.10 -42.36 19.50
CA GLU A 144 -31.41 -42.48 20.94
C GLU A 144 -32.90 -42.23 21.19
N PHE A 145 -33.48 -41.23 20.53
CA PHE A 145 -34.92 -40.95 20.57
C PHE A 145 -35.75 -42.12 20.06
N LYS A 146 -35.37 -42.72 18.92
CA LYS A 146 -36.05 -43.91 18.38
C LYS A 146 -35.96 -45.10 19.32
N VAL A 147 -34.79 -45.35 19.89
CA VAL A 147 -34.56 -46.43 20.85
C VAL A 147 -35.37 -46.21 22.12
N TRP A 148 -35.44 -44.98 22.63
CA TRP A 148 -36.21 -44.65 23.82
C TRP A 148 -37.71 -44.92 23.63
N TRP A 149 -38.29 -44.48 22.51
CA TRP A 149 -39.70 -44.73 22.18
C TRP A 149 -40.01 -46.18 21.78
N ALA A 150 -39.00 -46.97 21.39
CA ALA A 150 -39.16 -48.41 21.17
C ALA A 150 -39.30 -49.19 22.49
N LYS A 151 -38.84 -48.62 23.63
CA LYS A 151 -38.96 -49.27 24.93
C LYS A 151 -40.41 -49.22 25.43
N PRO A 152 -40.97 -50.34 25.94
CA PRO A 152 -42.30 -50.36 26.54
C PRO A 152 -42.47 -49.37 27.71
N GLU A 153 -41.39 -49.11 28.45
CA GLU A 153 -41.37 -48.18 29.58
C GLU A 153 -41.85 -46.77 29.21
N SER A 154 -41.50 -46.29 28.01
CA SER A 154 -41.93 -44.97 27.51
C SER A 154 -43.45 -44.88 27.30
N LEU A 155 -44.11 -46.02 27.07
CA LEU A 155 -45.54 -46.12 26.76
C LEU A 155 -46.40 -46.33 28.01
N ILE A 156 -45.81 -46.66 29.16
CA ILE A 156 -46.54 -46.97 30.40
C ILE A 156 -47.46 -45.80 30.81
N HIS A 157 -47.00 -44.57 30.64
CA HIS A 157 -47.77 -43.37 30.98
C HIS A 157 -49.05 -43.21 30.14
N PHE A 158 -49.10 -43.78 28.94
CA PHE A 158 -50.27 -43.74 28.06
C PHE A 158 -51.19 -44.95 28.24
N ALA A 159 -50.68 -46.04 28.81
CA ALA A 159 -51.40 -47.30 28.96
C ALA A 159 -52.31 -47.37 30.21
N LYS A 160 -52.47 -46.27 30.96
CA LYS A 160 -53.28 -46.25 32.18
C LYS A 160 -54.78 -46.35 31.82
N PRO A 161 -55.49 -47.41 32.23
CA PRO A 161 -56.92 -47.55 31.94
C PRO A 161 -57.73 -46.51 32.72
N SER A 162 -58.88 -46.12 32.18
CA SER A 162 -59.79 -45.23 32.89
C SER A 162 -60.40 -45.89 34.13
N ASN A 163 -60.79 -45.07 35.11
CA ASN A 163 -61.53 -45.56 36.28
C ASN A 163 -62.83 -46.26 35.87
N GLN A 164 -63.46 -45.83 34.78
CA GLN A 164 -64.70 -46.44 34.28
C GLN A 164 -64.46 -47.87 33.78
N LEU A 165 -63.38 -48.10 33.02
CA LEU A 165 -63.00 -49.43 32.58
C LEU A 165 -62.65 -50.34 33.76
N GLN A 166 -61.87 -49.83 34.72
CA GLN A 166 -61.55 -50.56 35.95
C GLN A 166 -62.81 -50.96 36.72
N ASN A 167 -63.77 -50.05 36.86
CA ASN A 167 -65.04 -50.31 37.54
C ASN A 167 -65.88 -51.37 36.81
N LEU A 168 -65.93 -51.35 35.48
CA LEU A 168 -66.60 -52.38 34.68
C LEU A 168 -65.96 -53.75 34.89
N ARG A 169 -64.62 -53.83 34.90
CA ARG A 169 -63.88 -55.09 35.19
C ARG A 169 -64.06 -55.58 36.63
N VAL A 170 -64.22 -54.68 37.60
CA VAL A 170 -64.58 -55.06 38.97
C VAL A 170 -66.02 -55.60 39.02
N ARG A 171 -66.97 -54.94 38.34
CA ARG A 171 -68.36 -55.39 38.27
C ARG A 171 -68.50 -56.75 37.59
N GLU A 172 -67.81 -56.95 36.46
CA GLU A 172 -67.73 -58.23 35.76
C GLU A 172 -67.28 -59.36 36.71
N ARG A 173 -66.18 -59.17 37.44
CA ARG A 173 -65.68 -60.15 38.41
C ARG A 173 -66.67 -60.42 39.54
N LYS A 174 -67.32 -59.38 40.08
CA LYS A 174 -68.33 -59.53 41.12
C LYS A 174 -69.54 -60.33 40.64
N GLN A 175 -70.03 -60.07 39.43
CA GLN A 175 -71.14 -60.81 38.82
C GLN A 175 -70.79 -62.29 38.60
N ALA A 176 -69.56 -62.57 38.15
CA ALA A 176 -69.07 -63.93 38.00
C ALA A 176 -69.00 -64.68 39.34
N ILE A 177 -68.56 -64.02 40.42
CA ILE A 177 -68.47 -64.61 41.78
C ILE A 177 -69.86 -64.99 42.33
N ILE A 178 -70.89 -64.19 42.05
CA ILE A 178 -72.27 -64.49 42.47
C ILE A 178 -73.01 -65.43 41.50
N CYS A 179 -72.30 -66.05 40.54
CA CYS A 179 -72.83 -66.93 39.51
C CYS A 179 -73.84 -66.30 38.53
N ASP A 180 -73.88 -64.96 38.41
CA ASP A 180 -74.67 -64.25 37.40
C ASP A 180 -73.87 -64.17 36.08
N TYR A 181 -73.85 -65.27 35.33
CA TYR A 181 -73.07 -65.38 34.10
C TYR A 181 -73.63 -64.53 32.95
N GLU A 182 -74.95 -64.33 32.89
CA GLU A 182 -75.56 -63.52 31.84
C GLU A 182 -75.23 -62.04 32.04
N GLY A 183 -75.34 -61.53 33.26
CA GLY A 183 -74.93 -60.18 33.62
C GLY A 183 -73.45 -59.95 33.40
N ALA A 184 -72.59 -60.90 33.81
CA ALA A 184 -71.15 -60.83 33.58
C ALA A 184 -70.81 -60.77 32.07
N SER A 185 -71.49 -61.56 31.23
CA SER A 185 -71.30 -61.55 29.76
C SER A 185 -71.65 -60.20 29.14
N LYS A 186 -72.76 -59.57 29.57
CA LYS A 186 -73.15 -58.23 29.12
C LYS A 186 -72.13 -57.18 29.55
N THR A 187 -71.71 -57.19 30.82
CA THR A 187 -70.70 -56.24 31.34
C THR A 187 -69.35 -56.41 30.65
N LYS A 188 -68.94 -57.65 30.35
CA LYS A 188 -67.72 -57.96 29.59
C LYS A 188 -67.73 -57.34 28.19
N LYS A 189 -68.82 -57.49 27.43
CA LYS A 189 -68.95 -56.89 26.09
C LYS A 189 -68.76 -55.37 26.14
N ILE A 190 -69.37 -54.71 27.11
CA ILE A 190 -69.25 -53.25 27.31
C ILE A 190 -67.80 -52.88 27.69
N ALA A 191 -67.18 -53.64 28.59
CA ALA A 191 -65.79 -53.42 29.00
C ALA A 191 -64.81 -53.59 27.82
N ASP A 192 -64.98 -54.64 27.02
CA ASP A 192 -64.14 -54.93 25.85
C ASP A 192 -64.28 -53.84 24.77
N GLU A 193 -65.48 -53.31 24.54
CA GLU A 193 -65.71 -52.17 23.64
C GLU A 193 -65.03 -50.89 24.14
N LEU A 194 -65.12 -50.62 25.45
CA LEU A 194 -64.48 -49.46 26.07
C LEU A 194 -62.95 -49.58 26.03
N GLU A 195 -62.41 -50.76 26.33
CA GLU A 195 -60.98 -51.04 26.26
C GLU A 195 -60.42 -50.83 24.84
N LYS A 196 -61.14 -51.28 23.81
CA LYS A 196 -60.76 -51.01 22.40
C LYS A 196 -60.71 -49.51 22.10
N LYS A 197 -61.69 -48.73 22.58
CA LYS A 197 -61.73 -47.28 22.40
C LYS A 197 -60.58 -46.60 23.14
N GLU A 198 -60.36 -46.93 24.41
CA GLU A 198 -59.26 -46.38 25.22
C GLU A 198 -57.89 -46.75 24.67
N THR A 199 -57.70 -47.97 24.20
CA THR A 199 -56.43 -48.39 23.57
C THR A 199 -56.15 -47.58 22.31
N LYS A 200 -57.16 -47.33 21.48
CA LYS A 200 -57.02 -46.51 20.27
C LYS A 200 -56.66 -45.06 20.60
N THR A 201 -57.37 -44.44 21.56
CA THR A 201 -57.08 -43.06 21.97
C THR A 201 -55.70 -42.94 22.64
N ALA A 202 -55.31 -43.91 23.45
CA ALA A 202 -53.97 -43.99 24.03
C ALA A 202 -52.87 -44.05 22.95
N GLN A 203 -53.05 -44.88 21.92
CA GLN A 203 -52.12 -44.95 20.78
C GLN A 203 -52.04 -43.62 20.01
N GLU A 204 -53.16 -42.96 19.78
CA GLU A 204 -53.18 -41.64 19.11
C GLU A 204 -52.48 -40.57 19.96
N ASN A 205 -52.70 -40.56 21.26
CA ASN A 205 -52.05 -39.64 22.19
C ASN A 205 -50.54 -39.88 22.27
N ALA A 206 -50.10 -41.14 22.32
CA ALA A 206 -48.69 -41.51 22.28
C ALA A 206 -48.03 -41.04 20.97
N ARG A 207 -48.67 -41.28 19.82
CA ARG A 207 -48.20 -40.77 18.51
C ARG A 207 -48.11 -39.25 18.47
N ARG A 208 -49.11 -38.55 19.01
CA ARG A 208 -49.10 -37.08 19.07
C ARG A 208 -47.94 -36.58 19.93
N SER A 209 -47.74 -37.15 21.11
CA SER A 209 -46.64 -36.78 22.02
C SER A 209 -45.27 -37.05 21.37
N MET A 210 -45.08 -38.22 20.77
CA MET A 210 -43.88 -38.57 20.01
C MET A 210 -43.59 -37.54 18.90
N LYS A 211 -44.60 -37.17 18.11
CA LYS A 211 -44.45 -36.18 17.04
C LYS A 211 -44.05 -34.81 17.57
N ILE A 212 -44.64 -34.37 18.69
CA ILE A 212 -44.30 -33.08 19.31
C ILE A 212 -42.85 -33.08 19.77
N GLN A 213 -42.41 -34.12 20.50
CA GLN A 213 -41.03 -34.22 20.97
C GLN A 213 -40.03 -34.31 19.82
N TYR A 214 -40.34 -35.08 18.77
CA TYR A 214 -39.51 -35.15 17.57
C TYR A 214 -39.36 -33.78 16.90
N ASN A 215 -40.46 -33.05 16.75
CA ASN A 215 -40.43 -31.70 16.17
C ASN A 215 -39.61 -30.72 17.03
N GLN A 216 -39.64 -30.86 18.36
CA GLN A 216 -38.80 -30.06 19.26
C GLN A 216 -37.31 -30.34 19.04
N ILE A 217 -36.93 -31.62 18.91
CA ILE A 217 -35.56 -32.02 18.61
C ILE A 217 -35.10 -31.42 17.28
N VAL A 218 -35.89 -31.59 16.22
CA VAL A 218 -35.58 -31.06 14.88
C VAL A 218 -35.51 -29.53 14.89
N SER A 219 -36.42 -28.85 15.59
CA SER A 219 -36.38 -27.40 15.71
C SER A 219 -35.11 -26.92 16.40
N ARG A 220 -34.64 -27.61 17.44
CA ARG A 220 -33.38 -27.28 18.11
C ARG A 220 -32.18 -27.56 17.20
N HIS A 221 -32.19 -28.66 16.45
CA HIS A 221 -31.15 -28.97 15.44
C HIS A 221 -31.03 -27.87 14.40
N ASN A 222 -32.16 -27.39 13.86
CA ASN A 222 -32.18 -26.32 12.88
C ASN A 222 -31.62 -25.00 13.45
N LEU A 223 -32.00 -24.63 14.67
CA LEU A 223 -31.47 -23.43 15.34
C LEU A 223 -29.96 -23.54 15.58
N GLU A 224 -29.44 -24.72 15.90
CA GLU A 224 -28.01 -24.94 16.06
C GLU A 224 -27.27 -24.77 14.72
N ILE A 225 -27.81 -25.33 13.63
CA ILE A 225 -27.25 -25.17 12.28
C ILE A 225 -27.25 -23.71 11.87
N GLU A 226 -28.38 -23.01 12.02
CA GLU A 226 -28.50 -21.58 11.71
C GLU A 226 -27.50 -20.74 12.52
N GLY A 227 -27.35 -21.04 13.82
CA GLY A 227 -26.36 -20.40 14.68
C GLY A 227 -24.92 -20.59 14.19
N ILE A 228 -24.57 -21.80 13.74
CA ILE A 228 -23.27 -22.09 13.13
C ILE A 228 -23.10 -21.30 11.84
N GLU A 229 -24.07 -21.34 10.94
CA GLU A 229 -24.01 -20.64 9.66
C GLU A 229 -23.83 -19.13 9.82
N HIS A 230 -24.61 -18.53 10.72
CA HIS A 230 -24.54 -17.12 11.01
C HIS A 230 -23.19 -16.71 11.64
N HIS A 231 -22.66 -17.52 12.56
CA HIS A 231 -21.33 -17.29 13.14
C HIS A 231 -20.22 -17.28 12.09
N TYR A 232 -20.21 -18.26 11.18
CA TYR A 232 -19.20 -18.32 10.13
C TYR A 232 -19.43 -17.28 9.03
N SER A 233 -20.68 -16.95 8.72
CA SER A 233 -21.03 -15.85 7.81
C SER A 233 -20.45 -14.52 8.31
N ARG A 234 -20.65 -14.19 9.59
CA ARG A 234 -20.06 -13.00 10.21
C ARG A 234 -18.53 -12.97 10.12
N LYS A 235 -17.87 -14.10 10.38
CA LYS A 235 -16.40 -14.20 10.24
C LYS A 235 -15.91 -14.02 8.81
N LEU A 236 -16.65 -14.51 7.83
CA LEU A 236 -16.33 -14.30 6.42
C LEU A 236 -16.49 -12.83 6.03
N ILE A 237 -17.58 -12.18 6.47
CA ILE A 237 -17.81 -10.75 6.24
C ILE A 237 -16.67 -9.92 6.86
N GLU A 238 -16.26 -10.24 8.09
CA GLU A 238 -15.14 -9.55 8.75
C GLU A 238 -13.82 -9.75 8.00
N LEU A 239 -13.55 -10.97 7.55
CA LEU A 239 -12.36 -11.28 6.74
C LEU A 239 -12.37 -10.51 5.41
N ASP A 240 -13.51 -10.46 4.73
CA ASP A 240 -13.69 -9.74 3.47
C ASP A 240 -13.51 -8.23 3.66
N LYS A 241 -14.04 -7.69 4.76
CA LYS A 241 -13.86 -6.28 5.11
C LYS A 241 -12.38 -5.96 5.35
N SER A 242 -11.69 -6.75 6.18
CA SER A 242 -10.27 -6.59 6.46
C SER A 242 -9.41 -6.69 5.19
N TYR A 243 -9.77 -7.61 4.30
CA TYR A 243 -9.13 -7.76 2.99
C TYR A 243 -9.33 -6.53 2.11
N ARG A 244 -10.58 -6.05 1.96
CA ARG A 244 -10.90 -4.85 1.16
C ARG A 244 -10.13 -3.62 1.65
N GLU A 245 -10.14 -3.37 2.96
CA GLU A 245 -9.37 -2.26 3.55
C GLU A 245 -7.86 -2.41 3.35
N GLY A 246 -7.35 -3.65 3.34
CA GLY A 246 -5.94 -3.92 3.04
C GLY A 246 -5.58 -3.63 1.58
N VAL A 247 -6.43 -4.07 0.66
CA VAL A 247 -6.26 -3.81 -0.79
C VAL A 247 -6.36 -2.32 -1.09
N GLU A 248 -7.38 -1.63 -0.55
CA GLU A 248 -7.59 -0.20 -0.77
C GLU A 248 -6.37 0.63 -0.30
N ARG A 249 -5.81 0.31 0.87
CA ARG A 249 -4.59 0.95 1.36
C ARG A 249 -3.40 0.78 0.41
N LEU A 250 -3.20 -0.44 -0.11
CA LEU A 250 -2.12 -0.71 -1.06
C LEU A 250 -2.37 -0.04 -2.42
N GLU A 251 -3.62 0.03 -2.88
CA GLU A 251 -3.99 0.71 -4.13
C GLU A 251 -3.79 2.21 -4.04
N LEU A 252 -4.16 2.83 -2.92
CA LEU A 252 -3.89 4.23 -2.65
C LEU A 252 -2.38 4.50 -2.66
N SER A 253 -1.59 3.67 -1.98
CA SER A 253 -0.12 3.77 -1.99
C SER A 253 0.46 3.64 -3.40
N LEU A 254 -0.04 2.71 -4.20
CA LEU A 254 0.37 2.52 -5.59
C LEU A 254 0.01 3.73 -6.47
N ARG A 255 -1.14 4.35 -6.23
CA ARG A 255 -1.55 5.58 -6.91
C ARG A 255 -0.62 6.75 -6.57
N TRP A 256 -0.33 6.97 -5.29
CA TRP A 256 0.60 8.03 -4.86
C TRP A 256 1.98 7.86 -5.48
N GLN A 257 2.48 6.63 -5.50
CA GLN A 257 3.79 6.34 -6.07
C GLN A 257 3.85 6.59 -7.60
N LYS A 258 2.76 6.30 -8.31
CA LYS A 258 2.64 6.63 -9.74
C LYS A 258 2.61 8.14 -9.98
N VAL A 259 1.87 8.90 -9.19
CA VAL A 259 1.82 10.37 -9.28
C VAL A 259 3.20 10.95 -9.02
N GLU A 260 3.91 10.47 -8.01
CA GLU A 260 5.28 10.90 -7.70
C GLU A 260 6.25 10.61 -8.86
N LEU A 261 6.12 9.42 -9.49
CA LEU A 261 6.89 9.05 -10.67
C LEU A 261 6.60 10.00 -11.86
N GLU A 262 5.32 10.32 -12.10
CA GLU A 262 4.93 11.29 -13.14
C GLU A 262 5.48 12.69 -12.87
N GLU A 263 5.44 13.17 -11.62
CA GLU A 263 6.02 14.47 -11.24
C GLU A 263 7.55 14.49 -11.43
N GLN A 264 8.24 13.42 -11.05
CA GLN A 264 9.67 13.29 -11.26
C GLN A 264 10.01 13.28 -12.76
N ASN A 265 9.25 12.55 -13.58
CA ASN A 265 9.42 12.54 -15.03
C ASN A 265 9.16 13.91 -15.66
N ARG A 266 8.17 14.67 -15.18
CA ARG A 266 7.94 16.07 -15.63
C ARG A 266 9.15 16.96 -15.31
N LYS A 267 9.74 16.83 -14.12
CA LYS A 267 10.95 17.59 -13.74
C LYS A 267 12.16 17.21 -14.60
N ILE A 268 12.36 15.92 -14.90
CA ILE A 268 13.43 15.47 -15.80
C ILE A 268 13.21 15.98 -17.23
N ASN A 269 12.00 15.88 -17.76
CA ASN A 269 11.67 16.37 -19.10
C ASN A 269 11.85 17.88 -19.21
N TYR A 270 11.52 18.63 -18.16
CA TYR A 270 11.80 20.07 -18.09
C TYR A 270 13.31 20.36 -18.11
N ILE A 271 14.16 19.54 -17.50
CA ILE A 271 15.62 19.76 -17.57
C ILE A 271 16.16 19.38 -18.97
N SER A 272 15.69 18.27 -19.53
CA SER A 272 16.07 17.74 -20.85
C SER A 272 15.78 18.68 -22.02
N THR A 273 14.64 19.38 -22.01
CA THR A 273 14.28 20.32 -23.09
C THR A 273 15.16 21.57 -23.11
N TYR A 274 15.77 21.96 -21.99
CA TYR A 274 16.72 23.07 -21.94
C TYR A 274 18.16 22.63 -22.26
N THR A 275 18.49 21.35 -22.14
CA THR A 275 19.82 20.82 -22.51
C THR A 275 19.90 20.35 -23.96
N ASN A 276 18.81 19.79 -24.53
CA ASN A 276 18.80 19.24 -25.89
C ASN A 276 18.67 20.28 -27.02
N ALA A 277 18.52 21.56 -26.70
CA ALA A 277 18.79 22.64 -27.66
C ALA A 277 20.31 22.80 -27.95
N THR A 278 21.16 22.04 -27.25
CA THR A 278 22.61 22.03 -27.44
C THR A 278 23.01 20.71 -28.09
N VAL A 279 23.44 20.84 -29.34
CA VAL A 279 24.09 19.87 -30.22
C VAL A 279 24.85 18.75 -29.49
N LEU A 280 24.56 17.50 -29.87
CA LEU A 280 25.34 16.29 -29.61
C LEU A 280 26.84 16.53 -29.85
N TYR A 281 27.64 16.56 -28.78
CA TYR A 281 29.05 16.21 -28.85
C TYR A 281 29.32 15.01 -27.93
N PRO A 282 30.17 14.05 -28.35
CA PRO A 282 30.49 12.88 -27.55
C PRO A 282 31.15 13.28 -26.23
N SER A 283 30.65 12.71 -25.14
CA SER A 283 31.21 12.80 -23.80
C SER A 283 32.61 12.15 -23.76
N ILE A 284 33.67 12.97 -23.79
CA ILE A 284 35.06 12.59 -23.55
C ILE A 284 35.61 13.34 -22.33
N PHE A 285 34.85 13.44 -21.23
CA PHE A 285 35.33 14.14 -20.03
C PHE A 285 34.99 13.36 -18.76
N ASP A 286 35.59 12.18 -18.64
CA ASP A 286 36.16 11.76 -17.37
C ASP A 286 37.63 12.20 -17.38
N GLU A 287 37.93 13.32 -16.72
CA GLU A 287 39.21 13.47 -16.04
C GLU A 287 39.15 14.64 -15.07
N GLU A 288 39.73 14.39 -13.91
CA GLU A 288 40.02 15.30 -12.81
C GLU A 288 41.10 16.32 -13.23
N SER A 289 40.97 16.92 -14.42
CA SER A 289 41.95 17.88 -14.91
C SER A 289 41.71 19.19 -14.17
N ASP A 290 42.60 19.51 -13.23
CA ASP A 290 42.95 20.89 -12.94
C ASP A 290 43.00 21.65 -14.26
N VAL A 291 42.19 22.71 -14.38
CA VAL A 291 42.02 23.51 -15.60
C VAL A 291 43.38 23.68 -16.26
N ALA A 292 43.62 22.95 -17.35
CA ALA A 292 44.94 22.89 -17.98
C ALA A 292 45.36 24.33 -18.30
N LEU A 293 46.35 24.83 -17.57
CA LEU A 293 46.85 26.19 -17.77
C LEU A 293 47.37 26.23 -19.20
N THR A 294 46.97 27.24 -19.96
CA THR A 294 47.55 27.38 -21.30
C THR A 294 49.06 27.57 -21.19
N PRO A 295 49.85 27.09 -22.17
CA PRO A 295 51.31 27.11 -22.08
C PRO A 295 51.88 28.49 -21.69
N ARG A 296 51.27 29.56 -22.21
CA ARG A 296 51.63 30.95 -21.90
C ARG A 296 51.37 31.34 -20.44
N THR A 297 50.25 30.89 -19.89
CA THR A 297 49.88 31.15 -18.49
C THR A 297 50.70 30.29 -17.54
N SER A 298 50.97 29.04 -17.91
CA SER A 298 51.90 28.16 -17.20
C SER A 298 53.31 28.77 -17.12
N ALA A 299 53.83 29.28 -18.25
CA ALA A 299 55.11 29.97 -18.30
C ALA A 299 55.16 31.22 -17.40
N LYS A 300 54.06 32.01 -17.33
CA LYS A 300 53.95 33.16 -16.41
C LYS A 300 53.95 32.75 -14.94
N VAL A 301 53.25 31.67 -14.58
CA VAL A 301 53.26 31.15 -13.20
C VAL A 301 54.64 30.63 -12.84
N HIS A 302 55.28 29.92 -13.76
CA HIS A 302 56.63 29.41 -13.57
C HIS A 302 57.62 30.56 -13.36
N SER A 303 57.59 31.58 -14.21
CA SER A 303 58.46 32.76 -14.06
C SER A 303 58.20 33.53 -12.77
N HIS A 304 56.96 33.64 -12.33
CA HIS A 304 56.64 34.23 -11.02
C HIS A 304 57.22 33.40 -9.86
N ARG A 305 57.18 32.06 -9.95
CA ARG A 305 57.73 31.17 -8.92
C ARG A 305 59.26 31.14 -8.90
N THR A 306 59.91 31.29 -10.05
CA THR A 306 61.38 31.21 -10.17
C THR A 306 62.09 32.56 -10.11
N LYS A 307 61.36 33.69 -10.06
CA LYS A 307 61.92 35.00 -9.72
C LYS A 307 62.43 34.99 -8.27
N THR A 308 63.63 34.47 -8.07
CA THR A 308 64.39 34.67 -6.83
C THR A 308 64.64 36.16 -6.68
N ARG A 309 64.10 36.73 -5.59
CA ARG A 309 64.26 38.13 -5.22
C ARG A 309 65.76 38.39 -5.00
N SER A 310 66.44 38.94 -6.00
CA SER A 310 67.88 39.25 -5.95
C SER A 310 68.17 40.52 -5.15
N ASP A 311 67.41 40.75 -4.06
CA ASP A 311 67.80 41.71 -3.02
C ASP A 311 68.87 41.00 -2.18
N LEU A 312 70.08 40.89 -2.73
CA LEU A 312 71.26 40.50 -1.98
C LEU A 312 71.38 41.48 -0.80
N LEU A 313 71.26 40.95 0.41
CA LEU A 313 71.47 41.67 1.66
C LEU A 313 72.89 42.27 1.60
N GLN A 314 73.01 43.58 1.39
CA GLN A 314 74.30 44.26 1.42
C GLN A 314 74.78 44.30 2.87
N LEU A 315 75.60 43.31 3.25
CA LEU A 315 76.32 43.30 4.53
C LEU A 315 77.41 44.39 4.44
N GLN A 316 77.21 45.49 5.16
CA GLN A 316 78.29 46.46 5.37
C GLN A 316 79.38 45.83 6.24
N GLY A 317 80.61 45.81 5.74
CA GLY A 317 81.76 45.25 6.43
C GLY A 317 82.12 46.05 7.70
N ILE A 318 82.44 45.33 8.76
CA ILE A 318 82.98 45.87 10.01
C ILE A 318 84.45 46.22 9.75
N GLU A 319 84.82 47.50 9.82
CA GLU A 319 86.22 47.91 9.81
C GLU A 319 86.84 47.59 11.19
N LEU A 320 87.85 46.72 11.21
CA LEU A 320 88.71 46.51 12.36
C LEU A 320 89.82 47.58 12.33
N SER A 321 89.86 48.42 13.36
CA SER A 321 90.93 49.40 13.58
C SER A 321 92.13 48.73 14.24
N ASP A 322 93.33 48.97 13.69
CA ASP A 322 94.64 48.62 14.27
C ASP A 322 95.00 49.46 15.50
#